data_AF-H1CXP7-F1
#
_entry.id   AF-H1CXP7-F1
#
_cell.length_a   1.000
_cell.length_b   1.000
_cell.length_c   1.000
_cell.angle_alpha   90.00
_cell.angle_beta   90.00
_cell.angle_gamma   90.00
#
_symmetry.space_group_name_H-M   'P 1'
#
loop_
_entity.id
_entity.type
_entity.pdbx_description
1 polymer ?
#
loop_
_entity_poly.entity_id
_entity_poly.type
_entity_poly.pdbx_seq_one_letter_code
_entity_poly.pdbx_strand_id
1 'polypeptide(L)'
;MKKLIALALLLSFALAGTVSAGWVSGESTVIAVNQGEAAFHGPLSSEQRLDVGMTGGSSGRADVIFSNKSSESRLALSALPVNIESGTSSDGTSYQDAKLTITPLVDNDSGQRYYLVETGNPEGTQIIAYKKGNFTQAFTASSLLEGADSASFTVDKKELTLHLEKGEVKSDYLLTYDSRTGTFNAKQKN
;
A
#
# COMPACT_ATOMS: atom_id res chain seq x y z
N MET A 1 -29.52 38.33 -49.12
CA MET A 1 -30.45 38.27 -47.98
C MET A 1 -30.95 36.83 -47.91
N LYS A 2 -30.77 36.00 -46.88
CA LYS A 2 -30.59 36.16 -45.44
C LYS A 2 -29.63 35.04 -44.96
N LYS A 3 -28.61 35.37 -44.18
CA LYS A 3 -27.84 34.39 -43.39
C LYS A 3 -28.57 34.24 -42.06
N LEU A 4 -28.93 33.03 -41.67
CA LEU A 4 -29.33 32.68 -40.31
C LEU A 4 -29.16 31.17 -40.14
N ILE A 5 -29.03 30.77 -38.86
CA ILE A 5 -28.91 29.42 -38.30
C ILE A 5 -27.44 28.98 -38.13
N ALA A 6 -26.96 28.57 -36.96
CA ALA A 6 -27.37 28.71 -35.57
C ALA A 6 -26.11 28.34 -34.77
N LEU A 7 -25.76 29.13 -33.76
CA LEU A 7 -24.64 28.82 -32.88
C LEU A 7 -25.09 27.72 -31.91
N ALA A 8 -24.72 26.47 -32.18
CA ALA A 8 -24.92 25.39 -31.23
C ALA A 8 -23.90 25.52 -30.10
N LEU A 9 -24.32 26.07 -28.95
CA LEU A 9 -23.60 25.86 -27.70
C LEU A 9 -23.72 24.38 -27.35
N LEU A 10 -22.66 23.62 -27.62
CA LEU A 10 -22.44 22.34 -26.95
C LEU A 10 -22.06 22.65 -25.50
N LEU A 11 -23.06 22.71 -24.61
CA LEU A 11 -22.81 22.47 -23.19
C LEU A 11 -22.41 21.00 -23.06
N SER A 12 -21.11 20.74 -23.15
CA SER A 12 -20.54 19.51 -22.62
C SER A 12 -20.76 19.52 -21.11
N PHE A 13 -21.88 18.96 -20.66
CA PHE A 13 -21.98 18.39 -19.33
C PHE A 13 -20.95 17.26 -19.28
N ALA A 14 -19.71 17.59 -18.92
CA ALA A 14 -18.85 16.62 -18.29
C ALA A 14 -19.54 16.27 -16.97
N LEU A 15 -20.39 15.24 -16.99
CA LEU A 15 -20.63 14.49 -15.78
C LEU A 15 -19.24 14.00 -15.36
N ALA A 16 -18.62 14.71 -14.41
CA ALA A 16 -17.69 14.09 -13.48
C ALA A 16 -18.52 13.09 -12.68
N GLY A 17 -18.89 11.98 -13.33
CA GLY A 17 -19.42 10.82 -12.66
C GLY A 17 -18.28 10.31 -11.80
N THR A 18 -18.35 10.54 -10.49
CA THR A 18 -17.61 9.72 -9.54
C THR A 18 -18.26 8.34 -9.59
N VAL A 19 -17.90 7.55 -10.60
CA VAL A 19 -18.04 6.10 -10.52
C VAL A 19 -17.06 5.71 -9.42
N SER A 20 -17.57 5.50 -8.22
CA SER A 20 -16.81 4.85 -7.16
C SER A 20 -16.98 3.36 -7.40
N ALA A 21 -16.12 2.72 -8.21
CA ALA A 21 -15.90 1.31 -7.98
C ALA A 21 -15.00 1.11 -6.78
N GLY A 22 -15.04 -0.15 -6.35
CA GLY A 22 -14.51 -0.56 -5.09
C GLY A 22 -13.18 -1.27 -5.17
N TRP A 23 -12.58 -1.40 -3.99
CA TRP A 23 -11.39 -2.18 -3.76
C TRP A 23 -11.73 -3.67 -3.64
N VAL A 24 -10.87 -4.51 -4.22
CA VAL A 24 -10.84 -5.96 -3.98
C VAL A 24 -9.49 -6.31 -3.36
N SER A 25 -9.48 -6.73 -2.11
CA SER A 25 -8.29 -7.23 -1.44
C SER A 25 -8.08 -8.72 -1.73
N GLY A 26 -6.83 -9.11 -1.96
CA GLY A 26 -6.41 -10.50 -1.95
C GLY A 26 -6.02 -10.97 -0.55
N GLU A 27 -5.66 -12.25 -0.43
CA GLU A 27 -5.13 -12.79 0.81
C GLU A 27 -3.78 -12.15 1.16
N SER A 28 -3.65 -11.71 2.41
CA SER A 28 -2.42 -11.11 2.91
C SER A 28 -1.37 -12.17 3.18
N THR A 29 -0.13 -11.88 2.80
CA THR A 29 1.05 -12.64 3.25
C THR A 29 1.60 -11.97 4.50
N VAL A 30 1.67 -12.71 5.61
CA VAL A 30 2.23 -12.23 6.87
C VAL A 30 3.54 -12.96 7.14
N ILE A 31 4.60 -12.19 7.41
CA ILE A 31 5.91 -12.71 7.80
C ILE A 31 6.22 -12.11 9.16
N ALA A 32 6.46 -13.00 10.14
CA ALA A 32 6.80 -12.63 11.50
C ALA A 32 8.14 -13.28 11.88
N VAL A 33 9.07 -12.47 12.39
CA VAL A 33 10.40 -12.91 12.80
C VAL A 33 10.65 -12.47 14.22
N ASN A 34 10.75 -13.43 15.14
CA ASN A 34 11.00 -13.18 16.55
C ASN A 34 12.43 -12.69 16.81
N GLN A 35 13.42 -13.49 16.38
CA GLN A 35 14.84 -13.25 16.55
C GLN A 35 15.60 -13.76 15.32
N GLY A 36 16.71 -13.10 15.00
CA GLY A 36 17.58 -13.51 13.89
C GLY A 36 17.05 -13.07 12.53
N GLU A 37 17.39 -13.84 11.49
CA GLU A 37 17.09 -13.51 10.10
C GLU A 37 16.22 -14.58 9.44
N ALA A 38 15.28 -14.14 8.60
CA ALA A 38 14.46 -15.01 7.78
C ALA A 38 14.38 -14.47 6.35
N ALA A 39 14.22 -15.38 5.40
CA ALA A 39 13.92 -15.06 4.03
C ALA A 39 12.64 -15.76 3.58
N PHE A 40 11.80 -15.04 2.85
CA PHE A 40 10.59 -15.56 2.22
C PHE A 40 10.65 -15.30 0.73
N HIS A 41 10.26 -16.31 -0.05
CA HIS A 41 10.19 -16.25 -1.50
C HIS A 41 8.86 -16.84 -1.93
N GLY A 42 8.01 -16.04 -2.58
CA GLY A 42 6.66 -16.47 -2.94
C GLY A 42 6.14 -15.85 -4.24
N PRO A 43 5.21 -16.51 -4.94
CA PRO A 43 4.52 -15.91 -6.06
C PRO A 43 3.48 -14.90 -5.56
N LEU A 44 3.41 -13.73 -6.21
CA LEU A 44 2.27 -12.80 -6.11
C LEU A 44 1.21 -13.10 -7.17
N SER A 45 1.64 -13.69 -8.30
CA SER A 45 0.80 -14.23 -9.37
C SER A 45 1.64 -15.23 -10.19
N SER A 46 1.13 -15.70 -11.34
CA SER A 46 1.88 -16.56 -12.24
C SER A 46 3.19 -15.91 -12.74
N GLU A 47 3.16 -14.59 -12.97
CA GLU A 47 4.27 -13.82 -13.52
C GLU A 47 5.04 -13.01 -12.47
N GLN A 48 4.44 -12.73 -11.31
CA GLN A 48 5.02 -11.83 -10.31
C GLN A 48 5.54 -12.61 -9.10
N ARG A 49 6.66 -12.14 -8.56
CA ARG A 49 7.32 -12.73 -7.39
C ARG A 49 7.56 -11.66 -6.32
N LEU A 50 7.45 -12.11 -5.07
CA LEU A 50 7.81 -11.39 -3.87
C LEU A 50 8.99 -12.12 -3.23
N ASP A 51 10.06 -11.38 -2.97
CA ASP A 51 11.16 -11.83 -2.14
C ASP A 51 11.29 -10.88 -0.95
N VAL A 52 11.37 -11.43 0.25
CA VAL A 52 11.49 -10.67 1.50
C VAL A 52 12.66 -11.22 2.29
N GLY A 53 13.57 -10.34 2.71
CA GLY A 53 14.51 -10.60 3.79
C GLY A 53 14.07 -9.82 5.02
N MET A 54 14.07 -10.45 6.19
CA MET A 54 13.68 -9.80 7.45
C MET A 54 14.63 -10.16 8.58
N THR A 55 14.90 -9.17 9.43
CA THR A 55 15.61 -9.34 10.68
C THR A 55 14.69 -8.95 11.84
N GLY A 56 14.58 -9.83 12.83
CA GLY A 56 13.88 -9.60 14.09
C GLY A 56 14.84 -9.38 15.26
N GLY A 57 14.30 -9.11 16.45
CA GLY A 57 15.05 -8.83 17.67
C GLY A 57 14.67 -7.50 18.30
N SER A 58 15.65 -6.75 18.84
CA SER A 58 15.39 -5.45 19.46
C SER A 58 14.98 -4.35 18.48
N SER A 59 15.20 -4.57 17.18
CA SER A 59 14.79 -3.69 16.10
C SER A 59 14.48 -4.51 14.86
N GLY A 60 13.36 -4.24 14.20
CA GLY A 60 12.96 -4.94 12.98
C GLY A 60 13.43 -4.22 11.73
N ARG A 61 13.89 -4.98 10.73
CA ARG A 61 14.18 -4.46 9.37
C ARG A 61 13.70 -5.44 8.31
N ALA A 62 13.28 -4.91 7.16
CA ALA A 62 12.90 -5.70 6.00
C ALA A 62 13.51 -5.16 4.71
N ASP A 63 13.99 -6.07 3.87
CA ASP A 63 14.20 -5.84 2.44
C ASP A 63 13.06 -6.51 1.68
N VAL A 64 12.35 -5.77 0.83
CA VAL A 64 11.21 -6.25 0.07
C VAL A 64 11.46 -6.03 -1.41
N ILE A 65 11.41 -7.10 -2.20
CA ILE A 65 11.66 -7.06 -3.63
C ILE A 65 10.43 -7.57 -4.36
N PHE A 66 9.92 -6.73 -5.26
CA PHE A 66 8.91 -7.09 -6.23
C PHE A 66 9.59 -7.30 -7.58
N SER A 67 9.35 -8.45 -8.21
CA SER A 67 9.88 -8.73 -9.54
C SER A 67 8.83 -9.35 -10.46
N ASN A 68 9.03 -9.14 -11.76
CA ASN A 68 8.26 -9.81 -12.80
C ASN A 68 9.17 -10.82 -13.51
N LYS A 69 8.64 -11.98 -13.89
CA LYS A 69 9.36 -13.00 -14.68
C LYS A 69 9.43 -12.66 -16.17
N SER A 70 8.42 -11.96 -16.69
CA SER A 70 8.31 -11.63 -18.12
C SER A 70 9.00 -10.32 -18.49
N SER A 71 9.44 -9.54 -17.50
CA SER A 71 10.24 -8.33 -17.69
C SER A 71 11.41 -8.31 -16.70
N GLU A 72 12.50 -7.63 -17.05
CA GLU A 72 13.60 -7.34 -16.10
C GLU A 72 13.17 -6.33 -15.01
N SER A 73 11.88 -6.00 -14.90
CA SER A 73 11.38 -5.06 -13.89
C SER A 73 11.55 -5.64 -12.50
N ARG A 74 12.29 -4.91 -11.69
CA ARG A 74 12.47 -5.15 -10.26
C ARG A 74 12.35 -3.84 -9.49
N LEU A 75 11.56 -3.85 -8.43
CA LEU A 75 11.55 -2.79 -7.44
C LEU A 75 12.05 -3.38 -6.12
N ALA A 76 13.11 -2.78 -5.55
CA ALA A 76 13.64 -3.15 -4.25
C ALA A 76 13.37 -2.00 -3.27
N LEU A 77 12.75 -2.34 -2.14
CA LEU A 77 12.62 -1.49 -0.96
C LEU A 77 13.61 -2.05 0.06
N SER A 78 14.58 -1.24 0.46
CA SER A 78 15.67 -1.73 1.31
C SER A 78 15.65 -1.12 2.69
N ALA A 79 16.02 -1.93 3.67
CA ALA A 79 16.17 -1.55 5.07
C ALA A 79 14.94 -0.83 5.65
N LEU A 80 13.72 -1.26 5.25
CA LEU A 80 12.46 -0.74 5.77
C LEU A 80 12.42 -0.99 7.28
N PRO A 81 12.19 0.05 8.11
CA PRO A 81 11.97 -0.14 9.54
C PRO A 81 10.72 -0.99 9.77
N VAL A 82 10.79 -1.92 10.73
CA VAL A 82 9.66 -2.78 11.12
C VAL A 82 9.47 -2.67 12.63
N ASN A 83 8.24 -2.37 13.05
CA ASN A 83 7.92 -2.32 14.46
C ASN A 83 7.93 -3.73 15.06
N ILE A 84 8.35 -3.83 16.32
CA ILE A 84 8.33 -5.06 17.09
C ILE A 84 6.99 -5.15 17.82
N GLU A 85 6.19 -6.15 17.47
CA GLU A 85 4.92 -6.45 18.15
C GLU A 85 5.18 -7.47 19.27
N SER A 86 4.75 -7.12 20.49
CA SER A 86 4.77 -8.06 21.61
C SER A 86 3.44 -8.81 21.70
N GLY A 87 3.50 -10.10 22.02
CA GLY A 87 2.30 -10.91 22.24
C GLY A 87 2.55 -12.06 23.19
N THR A 88 1.50 -12.83 23.43
CA THR A 88 1.54 -14.06 24.23
C THR A 88 0.97 -15.19 23.40
N SER A 89 1.76 -16.25 23.22
CA SER A 89 1.36 -17.47 22.53
C SER A 89 0.28 -18.22 23.30
N SER A 90 -0.40 -19.16 22.65
CA SER A 90 -1.46 -19.97 23.27
C SER A 90 -0.97 -20.83 24.45
N ASP A 91 0.32 -21.08 24.55
CA ASP A 91 0.98 -21.79 25.65
C ASP A 91 1.42 -20.87 26.81
N GLY A 92 1.15 -19.55 26.72
CA GLY A 92 1.53 -18.56 27.72
C GLY A 92 2.93 -17.95 27.53
N THR A 93 3.67 -18.35 26.50
CA THR A 93 5.01 -17.80 26.23
C THR A 93 4.92 -16.42 25.59
N SER A 94 5.59 -15.43 26.17
CA SER A 94 5.71 -14.10 25.55
C SER A 94 6.64 -14.13 24.34
N TYR A 95 6.28 -13.41 23.29
CA TYR A 95 7.08 -13.24 22.08
C TYR A 95 7.15 -11.76 21.68
N GLN A 96 8.15 -11.44 20.85
CA GLN A 96 8.40 -10.13 20.28
C GLN A 96 8.79 -10.33 18.83
N ASP A 97 7.90 -9.99 17.90
CA ASP A 97 8.08 -10.28 16.49
C ASP A 97 8.16 -9.01 15.67
N ALA A 98 9.17 -8.91 14.80
CA ALA A 98 9.13 -8.00 13.66
C ALA A 98 8.13 -8.57 12.65
N LYS A 99 7.10 -7.80 12.30
CA LYS A 99 6.02 -8.25 11.43
C LYS A 99 5.88 -7.39 10.18
N LEU A 100 5.89 -8.05 9.04
CA LEU A 100 5.59 -7.47 7.73
C LEU A 100 4.33 -8.13 7.17
N THR A 101 3.39 -7.32 6.70
CA THR A 101 2.21 -7.78 5.98
C THR A 101 2.22 -7.23 4.57
N ILE A 102 2.02 -8.10 3.57
CA ILE A 102 1.84 -7.72 2.17
C ILE A 102 0.42 -8.07 1.75
N THR A 103 -0.38 -7.06 1.42
CA THR A 103 -1.78 -7.24 1.00
C THR A 103 -1.94 -6.84 -0.47
N PRO A 104 -2.24 -7.80 -1.37
CA PRO A 104 -2.61 -7.47 -2.75
C PRO A 104 -3.93 -6.69 -2.79
N LEU A 105 -3.99 -5.67 -3.63
CA LEU A 105 -5.17 -4.82 -3.79
C LEU A 105 -5.43 -4.57 -5.28
N VAL A 106 -6.67 -4.70 -5.71
CA VAL A 106 -7.09 -4.39 -7.08
C VAL A 106 -8.16 -3.31 -7.05
N ASP A 107 -7.95 -2.27 -7.85
CA ASP A 107 -9.00 -1.32 -8.22
C ASP A 107 -9.92 -1.99 -9.26
N ASN A 108 -11.18 -2.21 -8.87
CA ASN A 108 -12.13 -2.91 -9.72
C ASN A 108 -12.59 -2.10 -10.95
N ASP A 109 -12.43 -0.77 -10.96
CA ASP A 109 -12.74 0.05 -12.15
C ASP A 109 -11.66 -0.11 -13.21
N SER A 110 -10.40 0.04 -12.80
CA SER A 110 -9.28 0.11 -13.73
C SER A 110 -8.56 -1.22 -13.94
N GLY A 111 -8.81 -2.22 -13.08
CA GLY A 111 -8.04 -3.46 -13.00
C GLY A 111 -6.60 -3.24 -12.51
N GLN A 112 -6.27 -2.02 -12.06
CA GLN A 112 -4.94 -1.66 -11.61
C GLN A 112 -4.63 -2.40 -10.29
N ARG A 113 -3.45 -3.03 -10.25
CA ARG A 113 -2.99 -3.77 -9.08
C ARG A 113 -2.05 -2.93 -8.24
N TYR A 114 -2.18 -3.08 -6.93
CA TYR A 114 -1.33 -2.52 -5.90
C TYR A 114 -0.95 -3.59 -4.89
N TYR A 115 0.08 -3.32 -4.11
CA TYR A 115 0.51 -4.11 -2.97
C TYR A 115 0.72 -3.16 -1.80
N LEU A 116 -0.05 -3.37 -0.74
CA LEU A 116 0.14 -2.68 0.52
C LEU A 116 1.27 -3.38 1.27
N VAL A 117 2.28 -2.62 1.63
CA VAL A 117 3.43 -3.08 2.43
C VAL A 117 3.25 -2.46 3.81
N GLU A 118 2.96 -3.29 4.82
CA GLU A 118 2.69 -2.83 6.19
C GLU A 118 3.73 -3.40 7.14
N THR A 119 4.50 -2.52 7.77
CA THR A 119 5.58 -2.88 8.70
C THR A 119 5.26 -2.49 10.14
N GLY A 120 4.07 -1.95 10.35
CA GLY A 120 3.71 -1.21 11.56
C GLY A 120 4.41 0.15 11.69
N ASN A 121 5.50 0.42 10.97
CA ASN A 121 6.25 1.67 11.04
C ASN A 121 5.93 2.61 9.85
N PRO A 122 5.72 3.92 10.04
CA PRO A 122 5.42 4.85 8.94
C PRO A 122 6.47 4.91 7.82
N GLU A 123 7.76 4.77 8.14
CA GLU A 123 8.84 4.76 7.14
C GLU A 123 8.89 3.45 6.34
N GLY A 124 8.48 2.34 6.97
CA GLY A 124 8.39 1.03 6.32
C GLY A 124 7.06 0.79 5.60
N THR A 125 6.00 1.54 5.91
CA THR A 125 4.66 1.33 5.36
C THR A 125 4.48 2.07 4.01
N GLN A 126 4.20 1.31 2.95
CA GLN A 126 4.21 1.80 1.56
C GLN A 126 3.08 1.20 0.71
N ILE A 127 2.82 1.82 -0.45
CA ILE A 127 1.99 1.22 -1.51
C ILE A 127 2.80 1.11 -2.79
N ILE A 128 2.86 -0.10 -3.34
CA ILE A 128 3.52 -0.38 -4.61
C ILE A 128 2.49 -0.61 -5.69
N ALA A 129 2.55 0.15 -6.78
CA ALA A 129 1.71 -0.06 -7.95
C ALA A 129 2.38 -1.02 -8.94
N TYR A 130 1.58 -1.85 -9.61
CA TYR A 130 2.02 -2.68 -10.72
C TYR A 130 1.24 -2.40 -11.99
N LYS A 131 1.90 -1.86 -13.02
CA LYS A 131 1.24 -1.50 -14.28
C LYS A 131 2.12 -1.87 -15.47
N LYS A 132 1.54 -2.56 -16.46
CA LYS A 132 2.19 -2.91 -17.73
C LYS A 132 3.59 -3.52 -17.52
N GLY A 133 3.69 -4.52 -16.65
CA GLY A 133 4.96 -5.22 -16.42
C GLY A 133 5.94 -4.52 -15.47
N ASN A 134 5.60 -3.35 -14.93
CA ASN A 134 6.50 -2.55 -14.09
C ASN A 134 5.97 -2.33 -12.68
N PHE A 135 6.86 -2.34 -11.70
CA PHE A 135 6.57 -1.97 -10.31
C PHE A 135 7.08 -0.57 -10.01
N THR A 136 6.27 0.24 -9.34
CA THR A 136 6.64 1.60 -8.91
C THR A 136 6.14 1.87 -7.50
N GLN A 137 6.92 2.57 -6.69
CA GLN A 137 6.45 3.09 -5.41
C GLN A 137 5.42 4.20 -5.67
N ALA A 138 4.20 4.03 -5.17
CA ALA A 138 3.08 4.94 -5.36
C ALA A 138 2.75 5.76 -4.11
N PHE A 139 3.23 5.34 -2.94
CA PHE A 139 2.99 6.00 -1.66
C PHE A 139 3.98 5.57 -0.57
N THR A 140 4.27 6.46 0.39
CA THR A 140 4.91 6.16 1.68
C THR A 140 4.16 6.88 2.81
N ALA A 141 3.95 6.22 3.94
CA ALA A 141 3.22 6.79 5.07
C ALA A 141 4.02 7.87 5.81
N SER A 142 5.36 7.80 5.79
CA SER A 142 6.28 8.74 6.44
C SER A 142 6.12 10.20 6.01
N SER A 143 5.51 10.47 4.85
CA SER A 143 5.37 11.84 4.35
C SER A 143 4.26 12.66 5.02
N LEU A 144 3.45 12.06 5.90
CA LEU A 144 2.20 12.70 6.36
C LEU A 144 2.22 13.21 7.80
N LEU A 145 2.91 12.51 8.70
CA LEU A 145 3.00 12.89 10.11
C LEU A 145 4.40 12.60 10.63
N GLU A 146 5.18 13.66 10.84
CA GLU A 146 6.55 13.55 11.33
C GLU A 146 6.58 12.94 12.74
N GLY A 147 7.39 11.89 12.90
CA GLY A 147 7.55 11.17 14.17
C GLY A 147 6.29 10.44 14.63
N ALA A 148 5.47 9.94 13.69
CA ALA A 148 4.45 8.95 14.01
C ALA A 148 5.11 7.63 14.45
N ASP A 149 4.50 6.97 15.42
CA ASP A 149 4.98 5.73 16.04
C ASP A 149 4.54 4.50 15.24
N SER A 150 3.33 4.57 14.65
CA SER A 150 2.75 3.44 13.93
C SER A 150 2.00 3.84 12.66
N ALA A 151 1.89 2.88 11.73
CA ALA A 151 1.16 2.99 10.48
C ALA A 151 0.52 1.67 10.06
N SER A 152 -0.76 1.69 9.68
CA SER A 152 -1.49 0.55 9.12
C SER A 152 -2.54 0.99 8.09
N PHE A 153 -2.98 0.06 7.24
CA PHE A 153 -4.06 0.30 6.28
C PHE A 153 -5.34 -0.44 6.67
N THR A 154 -6.47 0.20 6.37
CA THR A 154 -7.77 -0.47 6.27
C THR A 154 -8.26 -0.38 4.84
N VAL A 155 -8.62 -1.53 4.27
CA VAL A 155 -9.22 -1.63 2.94
C VAL A 155 -10.70 -1.93 3.09
N ASP A 156 -11.53 -0.91 2.87
CA ASP A 156 -12.96 -1.08 2.72
C ASP A 156 -13.34 -1.13 1.25
N LYS A 157 -14.55 -1.61 0.95
CA LYS A 157 -15.03 -1.67 -0.43
C LYS A 157 -14.90 -0.34 -1.16
N LYS A 158 -15.01 0.82 -0.51
CA LYS A 158 -14.97 2.13 -1.17
C LYS A 158 -13.80 3.02 -0.75
N GLU A 159 -13.09 2.65 0.30
CA GLU A 159 -12.08 3.51 0.91
C GLU A 159 -10.82 2.71 1.19
N LEU A 160 -9.68 3.30 0.85
CA LEU A 160 -8.39 2.87 1.37
C LEU A 160 -8.00 3.91 2.42
N THR A 161 -7.96 3.52 3.68
CA THR A 161 -7.59 4.42 4.78
C THR A 161 -6.21 4.04 5.30
N LEU A 162 -5.34 5.03 5.48
CA LEU A 162 -4.12 4.90 6.29
C LEU A 162 -4.42 5.43 7.69
N HIS A 163 -4.04 4.66 8.70
CA HIS A 163 -4.06 5.05 10.10
C HIS A 163 -2.64 5.37 10.54
N LEU A 164 -2.43 6.55 11.15
CA LEU A 164 -1.18 6.94 11.80
C LEU A 164 -1.44 7.23 13.27
N GLU A 165 -0.56 6.73 14.14
CA GLU A 165 -0.60 7.04 15.57
C GLU A 165 0.69 7.72 16.03
N LYS A 166 0.55 8.72 16.90
CA LYS A 166 1.66 9.41 17.58
C LYS A 166 1.28 9.62 19.04
N GLY A 167 1.77 8.76 19.92
CA GLY A 167 1.28 8.62 21.28
C GLY A 167 -0.23 8.35 21.29
N GLU A 168 -1.00 9.23 21.93
CA GLU A 168 -2.46 9.12 21.99
C GLU A 168 -3.18 9.72 20.77
N VAL A 169 -2.46 10.44 19.91
CA VAL A 169 -3.04 11.08 18.72
C VAL A 169 -3.21 10.04 17.62
N LYS A 170 -4.45 9.85 17.16
CA LYS A 170 -4.77 9.04 15.99
C LYS A 170 -5.17 9.94 14.83
N SER A 171 -4.61 9.69 13.65
CA SER A 171 -4.90 10.44 12.43
C SER A 171 -5.20 9.48 11.30
N ASP A 172 -6.41 9.58 10.76
CA ASP A 172 -6.84 8.76 9.63
C ASP A 172 -6.75 9.56 8.34
N TYR A 173 -6.25 8.94 7.27
CA TYR A 173 -6.11 9.55 5.96
C TYR A 173 -6.81 8.71 4.91
N LEU A 174 -7.75 9.30 4.18
CA LEU A 174 -8.31 8.70 2.98
C LEU A 174 -7.26 8.80 1.86
N LEU A 175 -6.93 7.64 1.28
CA LEU A 175 -5.99 7.54 0.16
C LEU A 175 -6.74 7.41 -1.16
N THR A 176 -6.44 8.32 -2.08
CA THR A 176 -7.03 8.35 -3.42
C THR A 176 -5.92 8.34 -4.47
N TYR A 177 -5.99 7.41 -5.41
CA TYR A 177 -5.03 7.32 -6.49
C TYR A 177 -5.21 8.45 -7.52
N ASP A 178 -4.13 9.19 -7.84
CA ASP A 178 -4.10 10.15 -8.94
C ASP A 178 -3.39 9.52 -10.15
N SER A 179 -4.18 9.19 -11.17
CA SER A 179 -3.68 8.56 -12.39
C SER A 179 -2.75 9.44 -13.23
N ARG A 180 -2.73 10.76 -12.99
CA ARG A 180 -1.85 11.70 -13.69
C ARG A 180 -0.42 11.66 -13.15
N THR A 181 -0.27 11.48 -11.84
CA THR A 181 1.04 11.40 -11.18
C THR A 181 1.49 9.96 -10.95
N GLY A 182 0.55 9.01 -10.95
CA GLY A 182 0.83 7.60 -10.64
C GLY A 182 1.00 7.33 -9.14
N THR A 183 0.52 8.22 -8.27
CA THR A 183 0.71 8.17 -6.82
C THR A 183 -0.61 8.28 -6.07
N PHE A 184 -0.63 7.88 -4.80
CA PHE A 184 -1.77 8.16 -3.92
C PHE A 184 -1.63 9.53 -3.28
N ASN A 185 -2.71 10.29 -3.27
CA ASN A 185 -2.88 11.48 -2.46
C ASN A 185 -3.55 11.08 -1.15
N ALA A 186 -3.12 11.70 -0.05
CA ALA A 186 -3.69 11.50 1.27
C ALA A 186 -4.47 12.74 1.71
N LYS A 187 -5.69 12.53 2.18
CA LYS A 187 -6.51 13.57 2.80
C LYS A 187 -6.91 13.14 4.20
N GLN A 188 -6.51 13.91 5.20
CA GLN A 188 -6.90 13.64 6.60
C GLN A 188 -8.43 13.64 6.72
N LYS A 189 -8.98 12.63 7.39
CA LYS A 189 -10.39 12.52 7.75
C LYS A 189 -10.62 13.42 8.98
N ASN A 190 -11.68 14.21 8.93
CA ASN A 190 -12.08 15.10 10.03
C ASN A 190 -12.77 14.33 11.14
#